data_AF-A0A392QA61-F1
#
_entry.id   AF-A0A392QA61-F1
#
_cell.length_a   1.000
_cell.length_b   1.000
_cell.length_c   1.000
_cell.angle_alpha   90.00
_cell.angle_beta   90.00
_cell.angle_gamma   90.00
#
_symmetry.space_group_name_H-M   'P 1'
#
loop_
_entity.id
_entity.type
_entity.pdbx_description
1 polymer ?
#
loop_
_entity_poly.entity_id
_entity_poly.type
_entity_poly.pdbx_seq_one_letter_code
_entity_poly.pdbx_strand_id
1 'polypeptide(L)'
;MASQGSVDIYAAQCKDCLKWRVISTQEEFEEIRQKIIGEPFDCSRKADCSCDDPADIEYDSSRTWVIDKPNIPKTPQGFKRILVLRKDYSKLDSYYITPTGKKLRTRNEIAAYLKDHPELTGVSASDFDFSSPKIMQDTIPEYIEQKDSANKKAKIAKDEV
;
A
#
# COMPACT_ATOMS: atom_id res chain seq x y z
N MET A 1 9.29 6.77 14.31
CA MET A 1 8.80 7.91 13.51
C MET A 1 8.47 7.38 12.12
N ALA A 2 7.22 7.47 11.70
CA ALA A 2 6.84 7.12 10.33
C ALA A 2 7.53 8.10 9.37
N SER A 3 8.30 7.59 8.42
CA SER A 3 8.87 8.42 7.37
C SER A 3 7.74 9.00 6.53
N GLN A 4 7.80 10.29 6.21
CA GLN A 4 6.80 10.96 5.37
C GLN A 4 6.47 10.11 4.12
N GLY A 5 5.20 9.75 3.95
CA GLY A 5 4.71 8.93 2.83
C GLY A 5 4.67 7.41 3.08
N SER A 6 5.03 6.91 4.26
CA SER A 6 4.79 5.50 4.61
C SER A 6 3.33 5.24 5.01
N VAL A 7 2.86 4.01 4.81
CA VAL A 7 1.54 3.54 5.27
C VAL A 7 1.48 3.58 6.81
N ASP A 8 0.40 4.16 7.32
CA ASP A 8 0.09 4.31 8.74
C ASP A 8 -1.03 3.37 9.21
N ILE A 9 -2.02 3.11 8.36
CA ILE A 9 -3.18 2.27 8.67
C ILE A 9 -3.39 1.22 7.58
N TYR A 10 -3.65 -0.01 8.00
CA TYR A 10 -4.18 -1.06 7.14
C TYR A 10 -5.68 -1.22 7.39
N ALA A 11 -6.46 -1.41 6.34
CA ALA A 11 -7.90 -1.58 6.46
C ALA A 11 -8.45 -2.54 5.40
N ALA A 12 -9.53 -3.24 5.75
CA ALA A 12 -10.29 -4.10 4.84
C ALA A 12 -11.77 -3.69 4.86
N GLN A 13 -12.42 -3.73 3.70
CA GLN A 13 -13.84 -3.44 3.58
C GLN A 13 -14.66 -4.71 3.81
N CYS A 14 -15.62 -4.65 4.73
CA CYS A 14 -16.56 -5.74 4.95
C CYS A 14 -17.48 -5.90 3.73
N LYS A 15 -17.58 -7.12 3.18
CA LYS A 15 -18.44 -7.42 2.03
C LYS A 15 -19.94 -7.22 2.31
N ASP A 16 -20.36 -7.35 3.57
CA ASP A 16 -21.77 -7.38 3.96
C ASP A 16 -22.32 -5.99 4.30
N CYS A 17 -21.55 -5.18 5.06
CA CYS A 17 -21.97 -3.83 5.47
C CYS A 17 -21.20 -2.69 4.80
N LEU A 18 -20.18 -3.01 3.99
CA LEU A 18 -19.33 -2.05 3.26
C LEU A 18 -18.52 -1.08 4.14
N LYS A 19 -18.54 -1.25 5.46
CA LYS A 19 -17.74 -0.49 6.42
C LYS A 19 -16.28 -0.93 6.37
N TRP A 20 -15.37 0.02 6.57
CA TRP A 20 -13.94 -0.24 6.66
C TRP A 20 -13.55 -0.61 8.10
N ARG A 21 -12.81 -1.72 8.22
CA ARG A 21 -12.28 -2.22 9.48
C ARG A 21 -10.77 -2.07 9.49
N VAL A 22 -10.24 -1.51 10.58
CA VAL A 22 -8.79 -1.38 10.75
C VAL A 22 -8.22 -2.76 11.06
N ILE A 23 -7.17 -3.10 10.34
CA ILE A 23 -6.43 -4.35 10.49
C ILE A 23 -5.15 -4.06 11.27
N SER A 24 -4.93 -4.82 12.34
CA SER A 24 -3.95 -4.44 13.38
C SER A 24 -2.51 -4.60 12.91
N THR A 25 -2.26 -5.57 12.03
CA THR A 25 -0.92 -5.89 11.54
C THR A 25 -0.85 -5.93 10.03
N GLN A 26 0.32 -5.67 9.48
CA GLN A 26 0.55 -5.78 8.04
C GLN A 26 0.36 -7.24 7.59
N GLU A 27 0.81 -8.19 8.40
CA GLU A 27 0.76 -9.62 8.10
C GLU A 27 -0.68 -10.11 7.95
N GLU A 28 -1.58 -9.68 8.85
CA GLU A 28 -3.02 -9.96 8.79
C GLU A 28 -3.66 -9.29 7.56
N PHE A 29 -3.29 -8.04 7.25
CA PHE A 29 -3.78 -7.35 6.06
C PHE A 29 -3.38 -8.09 4.78
N GLU A 30 -2.12 -8.54 4.68
CA GLU A 30 -1.64 -9.31 3.54
C GLU A 30 -2.33 -10.68 3.43
N GLU A 31 -2.68 -11.30 4.57
CA GLU A 31 -3.46 -12.55 4.59
C GLU A 31 -4.87 -12.39 4.03
N ILE A 32 -5.53 -11.28 4.36
CA ILE A 32 -6.84 -10.93 3.81
C ILE A 32 -6.71 -10.63 2.31
N ARG A 33 -5.76 -9.76 1.95
CA ARG A 33 -5.57 -9.29 0.57
C ARG A 33 -5.26 -10.41 -0.41
N GLN A 34 -4.40 -11.36 -0.04
CA GLN A 34 -3.97 -12.44 -0.95
C GLN A 34 -5.13 -13.34 -1.38
N LYS A 35 -6.22 -13.40 -0.60
CA LYS A 35 -7.37 -14.27 -0.84
C LYS A 35 -8.66 -13.50 -1.16
N ILE A 36 -8.61 -12.18 -1.26
CA ILE A 36 -9.81 -11.32 -1.20
C ILE A 36 -10.89 -11.66 -2.24
N ILE A 37 -10.53 -12.20 -3.41
CA ILE A 37 -11.51 -12.63 -4.42
C ILE A 37 -12.24 -13.92 -4.00
N GLY A 38 -11.51 -14.90 -3.47
CA GLY A 38 -12.07 -16.21 -3.10
C GLY A 38 -12.65 -16.24 -1.69
N GLU A 39 -12.08 -15.45 -0.79
CA GLU A 39 -12.45 -15.34 0.62
C GLU A 39 -12.63 -13.85 0.98
N PRO A 40 -13.69 -13.17 0.51
CA PRO A 40 -13.92 -11.76 0.82
C PRO A 40 -14.00 -11.51 2.33
N PHE A 41 -13.48 -10.37 2.76
CA PHE A 41 -13.46 -9.99 4.17
C PHE A 41 -14.88 -9.68 4.67
N ASP A 42 -15.19 -10.09 5.90
CA ASP A 42 -16.39 -9.70 6.62
C ASP A 42 -16.05 -9.49 8.11
N CYS A 43 -16.91 -8.75 8.82
CA CYS A 43 -16.66 -8.33 10.19
C CYS A 43 -16.42 -9.50 11.16
N SER A 44 -16.98 -10.68 10.89
CA SER A 44 -16.87 -11.86 11.77
C SER A 44 -15.43 -12.38 11.90
N ARG A 45 -14.55 -12.00 10.97
CA ARG A 45 -13.13 -12.37 10.99
C ARG A 45 -12.32 -11.60 12.04
N LYS A 46 -12.85 -10.48 12.53
CA LYS A 46 -12.22 -9.67 13.57
C LYS A 46 -12.91 -9.96 14.89
N ALA A 47 -12.14 -10.28 15.93
CA ALA A 47 -12.69 -10.45 17.27
C ALA A 47 -13.40 -9.17 17.72
N ASP A 48 -14.55 -9.32 18.39
CA ASP A 48 -15.34 -8.23 18.94
C ASP A 48 -15.79 -7.18 17.89
N CYS A 49 -16.07 -7.63 16.66
CA CYS A 49 -16.56 -6.77 15.58
C CYS A 49 -17.81 -7.36 14.91
N SER A 50 -18.84 -6.53 14.77
CA SER A 50 -20.10 -6.80 14.08
C SER A 50 -20.30 -5.87 12.87
N CYS A 51 -21.23 -6.23 12.00
CA CYS A 51 -21.74 -5.32 10.96
C CYS A 51 -22.58 -4.16 11.55
N ASP A 52 -23.09 -4.28 12.77
CA ASP A 52 -23.85 -3.22 13.45
C ASP A 52 -22.94 -2.12 14.01
N ASP A 53 -21.69 -2.46 14.34
CA ASP A 53 -20.72 -1.49 14.87
C ASP A 53 -20.40 -0.38 13.85
N PRO A 54 -20.14 0.86 14.31
CA PRO A 54 -19.68 1.95 13.43
C PRO A 54 -18.37 1.57 12.74
N ALA A 55 -18.07 2.14 11.56
CA ALA A 55 -16.81 1.86 10.88
C ALA A 55 -15.62 2.28 11.75
N ASP A 56 -14.51 1.55 11.66
CA ASP A 56 -13.31 1.88 12.42
C ASP A 56 -12.63 3.11 11.81
N ILE A 57 -12.82 3.30 10.50
CA ILE A 57 -12.31 4.40 9.72
C ILE A 57 -13.28 4.71 8.58
N GLU A 58 -13.49 6.00 8.31
CA GLU A 58 -14.34 6.47 7.21
C GLU A 58 -13.50 6.74 5.97
N TYR A 59 -14.03 6.35 4.80
CA TYR A 59 -13.44 6.73 3.53
C TYR A 59 -13.75 8.21 3.27
N ASP A 60 -12.76 9.06 3.54
CA ASP A 60 -12.84 10.51 3.38
C ASP A 60 -11.48 11.09 2.91
N SER A 61 -11.42 12.42 2.77
CA SER A 61 -10.21 13.15 2.38
C SER A 61 -9.32 13.58 3.56
N SER A 62 -9.56 13.06 4.78
CA SER A 62 -8.70 13.33 5.93
C SER A 62 -7.30 12.72 5.78
N ARG A 63 -7.16 11.72 4.90
CA ARG A 63 -5.93 11.04 4.53
C ARG A 63 -6.01 10.53 3.10
N THR A 64 -4.87 10.27 2.49
CA THR A 64 -4.83 9.66 1.15
C THR A 64 -5.02 8.15 1.23
N TRP A 65 -6.07 7.67 0.57
CA TRP A 65 -6.39 6.26 0.44
C TRP A 65 -5.68 5.63 -0.74
N VAL A 66 -5.25 4.38 -0.54
CA VAL A 66 -4.63 3.56 -1.57
C VAL A 66 -5.24 2.17 -1.53
N ILE A 67 -5.53 1.61 -2.70
CA ILE A 67 -6.19 0.30 -2.83
C ILE A 67 -5.28 -0.62 -3.61
N ASP A 68 -4.80 -1.67 -2.95
CA ASP A 68 -4.04 -2.74 -3.58
C ASP A 68 -4.91 -3.46 -4.63
N LYS A 69 -4.27 -3.99 -5.67
CA LYS A 69 -4.95 -4.94 -6.56
C LYS A 69 -5.32 -6.19 -5.77
N PRO A 70 -6.43 -6.86 -6.12
CA PRO A 70 -6.79 -8.11 -5.44
C PRO A 70 -5.73 -9.19 -5.65
N ASN A 71 -5.62 -10.09 -4.67
CA ASN A 71 -4.78 -11.29 -4.71
C ASN A 71 -3.27 -11.04 -4.91
N ILE A 72 -2.76 -9.89 -4.44
CA ILE A 72 -1.31 -9.69 -4.31
C ILE A 72 -0.80 -10.67 -3.23
N PRO A 73 0.23 -11.49 -3.52
CA PRO A 73 0.72 -12.51 -2.61
C PRO A 73 1.20 -11.91 -1.28
N LYS A 74 1.17 -12.72 -0.22
CA LYS A 74 1.78 -12.34 1.06
C LYS A 74 3.29 -12.18 0.90
N THR A 75 3.87 -11.24 1.63
CA THR A 75 5.32 -11.07 1.66
C THR A 75 5.99 -12.35 2.17
N PRO A 76 7.07 -12.83 1.52
CA PRO A 76 7.81 -13.99 2.00
C PRO A 76 8.29 -13.82 3.45
N GLN A 77 8.30 -14.92 4.21
CA GLN A 77 8.67 -14.92 5.62
C GLN A 77 10.06 -14.31 5.85
N GLY A 78 10.19 -13.48 6.89
CA GLY A 78 11.44 -12.78 7.22
C GLY A 78 11.67 -11.49 6.43
N PHE A 79 10.88 -11.23 5.39
CA PHE A 79 10.88 -9.96 4.68
C PHE A 79 9.68 -9.10 5.11
N LYS A 80 9.77 -7.80 4.86
CA LYS A 80 8.66 -6.86 5.07
C LYS A 80 8.49 -5.96 3.86
N ARG A 81 7.31 -5.96 3.24
CA ARG A 81 6.97 -4.99 2.17
C ARG A 81 6.77 -3.61 2.81
N ILE A 82 7.34 -2.57 2.23
CA ILE A 82 7.06 -1.19 2.61
C ILE A 82 6.65 -0.40 1.38
N LEU A 83 5.66 0.45 1.54
CA LEU A 83 5.17 1.34 0.50
C LEU A 83 5.53 2.78 0.86
N VAL A 84 6.02 3.53 -0.11
CA VAL A 84 6.35 4.96 0.06
C VAL A 84 5.66 5.78 -1.02
N LEU A 85 4.75 6.65 -0.61
CA LEU A 85 4.10 7.63 -1.46
C LEU A 85 5.09 8.70 -1.93
N ARG A 86 5.13 8.93 -3.24
CA ARG A 86 5.92 10.00 -3.83
C ARG A 86 5.37 11.36 -3.42
N LYS A 87 6.25 12.36 -3.32
CA LYS A 87 5.89 13.74 -2.92
C LYS A 87 4.86 14.41 -3.84
N ASP A 88 4.78 13.96 -5.08
CA ASP A 88 3.86 14.45 -6.11
C ASP A 88 2.55 13.64 -6.15
N TYR A 89 2.35 12.67 -5.25
CA TYR A 89 1.17 11.82 -5.18
C TYR A 89 0.88 11.03 -6.48
N SER A 90 1.90 10.86 -7.33
CA SER A 90 1.75 10.14 -8.61
C SER A 90 1.66 8.62 -8.43
N LYS A 91 2.38 8.07 -7.45
CA LYS A 91 2.50 6.62 -7.23
C LYS A 91 3.06 6.30 -5.84
N LEU A 92 2.86 5.06 -5.39
CA LEU A 92 3.60 4.47 -4.28
C LEU A 92 4.70 3.56 -4.84
N ASP A 93 5.91 3.74 -4.33
CA ASP A 93 7.03 2.85 -4.62
C ASP A 93 7.05 1.71 -3.59
N SER A 94 7.11 0.47 -4.09
CA SER A 94 7.20 -0.74 -3.28
C SER A 94 8.66 -1.12 -3.04
N TYR A 95 8.99 -1.39 -1.78
CA TYR A 95 10.29 -1.90 -1.36
C TYR A 95 10.11 -3.09 -0.44
N TYR A 96 11.20 -3.84 -0.24
CA TYR A 96 11.26 -4.93 0.73
C TYR A 96 12.43 -4.71 1.68
N ILE A 97 12.16 -4.88 2.97
CA ILE A 97 13.18 -4.96 4.01
C ILE A 97 13.54 -6.43 4.20
N THR A 98 14.83 -6.74 4.13
CA THR A 98 15.37 -8.09 4.33
C THR A 98 15.39 -8.47 5.82
N PRO A 99 15.60 -9.75 6.17
CA PRO A 99 15.83 -10.16 7.56
C PRO A 99 16.98 -9.42 8.25
N THR A 100 17.96 -8.95 7.47
CA THR A 100 19.12 -8.16 7.93
C THR A 100 18.85 -6.66 7.97
N GLY A 101 17.64 -6.19 7.64
CA GLY A 101 17.26 -4.78 7.65
C GLY A 101 17.63 -4.00 6.38
N LYS A 102 18.20 -4.64 5.36
CA LYS A 102 18.54 -3.99 4.09
C LYS A 102 17.27 -3.68 3.29
N LYS A 103 17.17 -2.47 2.74
CA LYS A 103 16.08 -2.06 1.87
C LYS A 103 16.40 -2.36 0.40
N LEU A 104 15.53 -3.13 -0.26
CA LEU A 104 15.63 -3.53 -1.66
C LEU A 104 14.44 -2.95 -2.44
N ARG A 105 14.71 -2.43 -3.64
CA ARG A 105 13.78 -1.68 -4.51
C ARG A 105 13.46 -2.38 -5.82
N THR A 106 14.17 -3.46 -6.17
CA THR A 106 13.90 -4.20 -7.41
C THR A 106 13.98 -5.71 -7.22
N ARG A 107 13.34 -6.45 -8.14
CA ARG A 107 13.45 -7.91 -8.22
C ARG A 107 14.89 -8.39 -8.45
N ASN A 108 15.70 -7.65 -9.20
CA ASN A 108 17.11 -8.01 -9.44
C ASN A 108 17.93 -7.90 -8.15
N GLU A 109 17.67 -6.89 -7.32
CA GLU A 109 18.31 -6.77 -6.02
C GLU A 109 17.88 -7.87 -5.04
N ILE A 110 16.61 -8.29 -5.10
CA ILE A 110 16.14 -9.48 -4.35
C ILE A 110 16.89 -10.73 -4.82
N ALA A 111 16.98 -10.96 -6.12
CA ALA A 111 17.68 -12.13 -6.66
C ALA A 111 19.16 -12.14 -6.26
N ALA A 112 19.83 -10.99 -6.30
CA ALA A 112 21.21 -10.85 -5.82
C ALA A 112 21.31 -11.14 -4.31
N TYR A 113 20.40 -10.59 -3.51
CA TYR A 113 20.37 -10.85 -2.06
C TYR A 113 20.15 -12.34 -1.74
N LEU A 114 19.20 -13.00 -2.38
CA LEU A 114 18.93 -14.43 -2.16
C LEU A 114 20.14 -15.31 -2.58
N LYS A 115 20.88 -14.91 -3.62
CA LYS A 115 22.12 -15.60 -4.02
C LYS A 115 23.22 -15.48 -2.97
N ASP A 116 23.32 -14.33 -2.31
CA ASP A 116 24.31 -14.06 -1.26
C ASP A 116 23.90 -14.66 0.11
N HIS A 117 22.64 -15.08 0.24
CA HIS A 117 22.04 -15.62 1.47
C HIS A 117 21.39 -17.00 1.24
N PRO A 118 22.17 -18.06 0.94
CA PRO A 118 21.66 -19.40 0.62
C PRO A 118 20.92 -20.09 1.77
N GLU A 119 21.06 -19.60 3.00
CA GLU A 119 20.29 -20.05 4.17
C GLU A 119 18.77 -19.76 4.05
N LEU A 120 18.39 -18.79 3.21
CA LEU A 120 16.99 -18.44 2.94
C LEU A 120 16.40 -19.41 1.91
N THR A 121 16.01 -20.59 2.38
CA THR A 121 15.37 -21.62 1.54
C THR A 121 13.87 -21.39 1.35
N GLY A 122 13.31 -21.85 0.23
CA GLY A 122 11.87 -21.77 -0.04
C GLY A 122 11.35 -20.40 -0.49
N VAL A 123 12.25 -19.46 -0.80
CA VAL A 123 11.91 -18.13 -1.30
C VAL A 123 12.63 -17.86 -2.61
N SER A 124 11.91 -17.32 -3.60
CA SER A 124 12.42 -16.93 -4.91
C SER A 124 12.15 -15.46 -5.18
N ALA A 125 12.88 -14.86 -6.12
CA ALA A 125 12.64 -13.47 -6.51
C ALA A 125 11.25 -13.23 -7.14
N SER A 126 10.59 -14.29 -7.63
CA SER A 126 9.25 -14.23 -8.20
C SER A 126 8.15 -14.10 -7.14
N ASP A 127 8.44 -14.46 -5.88
CA ASP A 127 7.49 -14.36 -4.76
C ASP A 127 7.31 -12.90 -4.28
N PHE A 128 8.10 -11.97 -4.81
CA PHE A 128 8.05 -10.56 -4.48
C PHE A 128 7.28 -9.75 -5.52
N ASP A 129 6.20 -9.12 -5.05
CA ASP A 129 5.30 -8.30 -5.84
C ASP A 129 5.58 -6.79 -5.64
N PHE A 130 6.04 -6.16 -6.72
CA PHE A 130 6.34 -4.73 -6.76
C PHE A 130 5.19 -3.90 -7.34
N SER A 131 3.97 -4.45 -7.44
CA SER A 131 2.82 -3.68 -7.88
C SER A 131 2.56 -2.52 -6.90
N SER A 132 2.15 -1.39 -7.46
CA SER A 132 1.73 -0.22 -6.67
C SER A 132 0.23 -0.29 -6.48
N PRO A 133 -0.28 -0.01 -5.28
CA PRO A 133 -1.70 0.22 -5.10
C PRO A 133 -2.15 1.44 -5.92
N LYS A 134 -3.45 1.48 -6.22
CA LYS A 134 -4.11 2.62 -6.86
C LYS A 134 -4.29 3.72 -5.82
N ILE A 135 -3.85 4.94 -6.13
CA ILE A 135 -4.14 6.12 -5.32
C ILE A 135 -5.55 6.60 -5.62
N MET A 136 -6.32 6.86 -4.58
CA MET A 136 -7.67 7.40 -4.68
C MET A 136 -7.62 8.92 -4.77
N GLN A 137 -7.84 9.46 -5.98
CA GLN A 137 -7.58 10.87 -6.31
C GLN A 137 -8.42 11.84 -5.48
N ASP A 138 -9.66 11.46 -5.19
CA ASP A 138 -10.63 12.15 -4.33
C ASP A 138 -10.18 12.28 -2.86
N THR A 139 -9.08 11.65 -2.48
CA THR A 139 -8.50 11.67 -1.13
C THR A 139 -7.11 12.33 -1.08
N ILE A 140 -6.65 12.88 -2.21
CA ILE A 140 -5.40 13.66 -2.27
C ILE A 140 -5.69 15.07 -1.73
N PRO A 141 -4.81 15.65 -0.87
CA PRO A 141 -4.98 17.01 -0.40
C PRO A 141 -5.00 18.03 -1.55
N GLU A 142 -5.99 18.94 -1.56
CA GLU A 142 -6.22 19.92 -2.64
C GLU A 142 -5.00 20.81 -2.97
N TYR A 143 -4.12 21.07 -1.98
CA TYR A 143 -2.93 21.90 -2.19
C TYR A 143 -1.89 21.25 -3.12
N ILE A 144 -1.97 19.93 -3.36
CA ILE A 144 -1.10 19.23 -4.29
C ILE A 144 -1.49 19.55 -5.75
N GLU A 145 -2.79 19.58 -6.05
CA GLU A 145 -3.32 19.87 -7.39
C GLU A 145 -3.02 21.30 -7.86
N GLN A 146 -2.87 22.24 -6.91
CA GLN A 146 -2.53 23.64 -7.22
C GLN A 146 -1.13 23.82 -7.82
N LYS A 147 -0.19 22.89 -7.61
CA LYS A 147 1.16 22.97 -8.18
C LYS A 147 1.19 22.70 -9.69
N ASP A 148 0.36 21.80 -10.19
CA ASP A 148 0.27 21.52 -11.64
C ASP A 148 -0.38 22.68 -12.40
N SER A 149 -1.35 23.36 -11.77
CA SER A 149 -2.01 24.53 -12.35
C SER A 149 -1.09 25.76 -12.43
N ALA A 150 -0.17 25.92 -11.47
CA ALA A 150 0.84 26.98 -11.50
C ALA A 150 1.87 26.77 -12.62
N ASN A 151 2.29 25.52 -12.86
CA ASN A 151 3.18 25.19 -13.99
C ASN A 151 2.48 25.33 -15.35
N LYS A 152 1.18 25.05 -15.43
CA LYS A 152 0.39 25.28 -16.66
C LYS A 152 0.26 26.78 -16.97
N LYS A 153 0.02 27.62 -15.97
CA LYS A 153 -0.01 29.09 -16.13
C LYS A 153 1.36 29.68 -16.51
N ALA A 154 2.45 29.16 -15.96
CA ALA A 154 3.81 29.61 -16.29
C ALA A 154 4.24 29.23 -17.72
N LYS A 155 3.68 28.17 -18.30
CA LYS A 155 3.97 27.74 -19.68
C LYS A 155 3.17 28.53 -20.72
N ILE A 156 1.94 28.94 -20.39
CA ILE A 156 1.10 29.78 -21.26
C ILE A 156 1.69 31.20 -21.38
N ALA A 157 2.27 31.74 -20.30
CA ALA A 157 2.85 33.09 -20.31
C ALA A 157 4.20 33.23 -21.07
N LYS A 158 4.77 32.14 -21.62
CA LYS A 158 6.04 32.17 -22.36
C LYS A 158 5.88 32.02 -23.89
N ASP A 159 4.67 31.78 -24.37
CA ASP A 159 4.36 31.65 -25.81
C ASP A 159 3.70 32.92 -26.40
N GLU A 160 3.56 33.99 -25.61
CA GLU A 160 3.11 35.32 -26.07
C GLU A 160 4.17 36.40 -25.80
N VAL A 161 5.33 36.31 -26.47
CA VAL A 161 6.24 37.44 -26.79
C VAL A 161 6.89 37.19 -28.14
#